data_AF-A0A3N5Z350-F1
#
_entry.id   AF-A0A3N5Z350-F1
#
_cell.length_a   1.000
_cell.length_b   1.000
_cell.length_c   1.000
_cell.angle_alpha   90.00
_cell.angle_beta   90.00
_cell.angle_gamma   90.00
#
_symmetry.space_group_name_H-M   'P 1'
#
loop_
_entity.id
_entity.type
_entity.pdbx_description
1 polymer ?
#
loop_
_entity_poly.entity_id
_entity_poly.type
_entity_poly.pdbx_seq_one_letter_code
_entity_poly.pdbx_strand_id
1 'polypeptide(L)'
;PQVLELLEEKGIHAIKEIPEKGSGTILIRAHGVPPQIKKKLIAAGYTVKDATCPRVIKVQTIIRKHAAKGYSVIIVGDNDHPEVIGLLGYAGEKGYVVNSLAELNSLPKFDHAIIVAQTTQNTNFFEEVSGWAEKNHPHYEIYNTICDSTEKRQAEVKKLAEKVDTLIVVGGRSSGNTQRLVEVAREAGKPAIHIEDASELDAQDFQGVHTFGITAGASTPNWIINRVLKKIESFQHRDGKRWKKMIEPVQQVLFHTNLYVAFGAACLTYASTALQGIEENFSYIFISFLYVLSMHTFNNLIGRRSDQFNDPARAGFYEKFKYHLAFLAFISGGTGLITACAMGMMPFLLLTAMSIMGLLYNMRLLPDRFRLFPYHRINEIPGSKTILIVLAWGIVTSIFPALAENGTISFLSILVFFWTIGIVFVRTAFFDILAMQGDRIVGTKTIPIIMGERKTRILLKQTLIGSFIFLFLAGLWGSVFSLAIVLCPILFLMAFLVYSNKDLELFVRIWSVFWMEANFVLAGLITYIWRL
;
A
#
# COMPACT_ATOMS: atom_id res chain seq x y z
N PRO A 1 10.20 10.88 10.82
CA PRO A 1 10.83 10.27 12.02
C PRO A 1 10.47 8.79 12.15
N GLN A 2 9.18 8.51 11.98
CA GLN A 2 8.55 7.21 12.14
C GLN A 2 9.12 6.08 11.27
N VAL A 3 9.59 6.38 10.06
CA VAL A 3 10.27 5.38 9.21
C VAL A 3 11.63 4.97 9.82
N LEU A 4 12.32 5.87 10.50
CA LEU A 4 13.59 5.56 11.17
C LEU A 4 13.35 4.70 12.42
N GLU A 5 12.34 5.05 13.23
CA GLU A 5 11.91 4.25 14.37
C GLU A 5 11.56 2.81 13.94
N LEU A 6 10.82 2.68 12.84
CA LEU A 6 10.48 1.38 12.27
C LEU A 6 11.71 0.56 11.81
N LEU A 7 12.74 1.22 11.27
CA LEU A 7 13.97 0.55 10.89
C LEU A 7 14.75 0.12 12.13
N GLU A 8 14.76 0.95 13.17
CA GLU A 8 15.39 0.67 14.46
C GLU A 8 14.71 -0.51 15.18
N GLU A 9 13.38 -0.60 15.19
CA GLU A 9 12.63 -1.77 15.68
C GLU A 9 12.99 -3.07 14.94
N LYS A 10 13.50 -2.96 13.71
CA LYS A 10 14.00 -4.08 12.89
C LYS A 10 15.50 -4.33 13.06
N GLY A 11 16.16 -3.64 13.99
CA GLY A 11 17.60 -3.75 14.24
C GLY A 11 18.48 -3.01 13.24
N ILE A 12 17.93 -2.06 12.49
CA ILE A 12 18.68 -1.21 11.54
C ILE A 12 18.88 0.16 12.19
N HIS A 13 20.08 0.40 12.69
CA HIS A 13 20.41 1.64 13.40
C HIS A 13 21.21 2.61 12.52
N ALA A 14 21.01 3.91 12.74
CA ALA A 14 21.82 4.95 12.13
C ALA A 14 23.10 5.18 12.95
N ILE A 15 24.26 5.14 12.31
CA ILE A 15 25.52 5.55 12.94
C ILE A 15 25.74 7.05 12.72
N LYS A 16 26.22 7.75 13.75
CA LYS A 16 26.61 9.17 13.67
C LYS A 16 28.10 9.34 13.36
N GLU A 17 28.91 8.40 13.82
CA GLU A 17 30.37 8.40 13.68
C GLU A 17 30.85 7.07 13.08
N ILE A 18 31.95 7.13 12.34
CA ILE A 18 32.55 5.96 11.70
C ILE A 18 33.66 5.47 12.63
N PRO A 19 33.55 4.25 13.20
CA PRO A 19 34.61 3.72 14.05
C PRO A 19 35.87 3.40 13.23
N GLU A 20 37.02 3.33 13.89
CA GLU A 20 38.29 2.94 13.24
C GLU A 20 38.22 1.53 12.65
N LYS A 21 37.53 0.61 13.34
CA LYS A 21 37.24 -0.74 12.89
C LYS A 21 35.76 -1.03 13.10
N GLY A 22 35.10 -1.40 12.02
CA GLY A 22 33.71 -1.80 11.97
C GLY A 22 33.56 -3.15 11.27
N SER A 23 32.40 -3.78 11.46
CA SER A 23 32.06 -5.03 10.80
C SER A 23 30.59 -5.04 10.40
N GLY A 24 30.24 -5.81 9.39
CA GLY A 24 28.87 -5.95 8.89
C GLY A 24 28.60 -5.08 7.68
N THR A 25 27.31 -4.80 7.44
CA THR A 25 26.85 -4.06 6.26
C THR A 25 26.43 -2.64 6.64
N ILE A 26 26.91 -1.64 5.91
CA ILE A 26 26.41 -0.26 6.01
C ILE A 26 25.68 0.13 4.75
N LEU A 27 24.50 0.73 4.94
CA LEU A 27 23.68 1.29 3.88
C LEU A 27 23.90 2.80 3.79
N ILE A 28 24.35 3.31 2.64
CA ILE A 28 24.35 4.75 2.36
C ILE A 28 22.92 5.16 2.01
N ARG A 29 22.38 6.13 2.75
CA ARG A 29 21.03 6.67 2.57
C ARG A 29 20.83 7.32 1.20
N ALA A 30 19.57 7.49 0.79
CA ALA A 30 19.19 8.03 -0.52
C ALA A 30 19.78 9.40 -0.88
N HIS A 31 20.05 10.25 0.12
CA HIS A 31 20.70 11.56 -0.06
C HIS A 31 22.18 11.47 -0.47
N GLY A 32 22.80 10.29 -0.35
CA GLY A 32 24.22 10.09 -0.55
C GLY A 32 25.07 10.58 0.63
N VAL A 33 26.39 10.49 0.43
CA VAL A 33 27.43 10.95 1.35
C VAL A 33 28.60 11.50 0.53
N PRO A 34 29.47 12.35 1.12
CA PRO A 34 30.72 12.75 0.50
C PRO A 34 31.59 11.55 0.08
N PRO A 35 32.39 11.66 -1.00
CA PRO A 35 33.21 10.55 -1.49
C PRO A 35 34.24 10.09 -0.46
N GLN A 36 34.73 10.98 0.42
CA GLN A 36 35.65 10.66 1.50
C GLN A 36 34.99 9.78 2.56
N ILE A 37 33.71 10.02 2.88
CA ILE A 37 32.95 9.21 3.84
C ILE A 37 32.79 7.78 3.34
N LYS A 38 32.45 7.59 2.06
CA LYS A 38 32.38 6.26 1.45
C LYS A 38 33.71 5.51 1.53
N LYS A 39 34.83 6.19 1.28
CA LYS A 39 36.18 5.60 1.43
C LYS A 39 36.47 5.22 2.89
N LYS A 40 36.15 6.09 3.85
CA LYS A 40 36.32 5.81 5.29
C LYS A 40 35.53 4.58 5.74
N LEU A 41 34.28 4.42 5.29
CA LEU A 41 33.46 3.25 5.61
C LEU A 41 34.07 1.94 5.10
N ILE A 42 34.60 1.94 3.87
CA ILE A 42 35.29 0.77 3.30
C ILE A 42 36.57 0.48 4.07
N ALA A 43 37.37 1.51 4.36
CA ALA A 43 38.62 1.38 5.10
C ALA A 43 38.41 0.86 6.54
N ALA A 44 37.30 1.24 7.18
CA ALA A 44 36.91 0.73 8.49
C ALA A 44 36.48 -0.74 8.47
N GLY A 45 36.31 -1.39 7.31
CA GLY A 45 35.97 -2.81 7.19
C GLY A 45 34.50 -3.13 6.92
N TYR A 46 33.66 -2.12 6.63
CA TYR A 46 32.25 -2.36 6.32
C TYR A 46 32.02 -2.85 4.89
N THR A 47 31.05 -3.75 4.73
CA THR A 47 30.44 -4.02 3.41
C THR A 47 29.48 -2.88 3.08
N VAL A 48 29.89 -1.97 2.20
CA VAL A 48 29.07 -0.80 1.84
C VAL A 48 28.06 -1.15 0.75
N LYS A 49 26.77 -0.91 1.04
CA LYS A 49 25.68 -0.92 0.07
C LYS A 49 25.22 0.52 -0.18
N ASP A 50 25.34 0.95 -1.43
CA ASP A 50 25.02 2.32 -1.79
C ASP A 50 23.57 2.42 -2.30
N ALA A 51 22.69 2.98 -1.48
CA ALA A 51 21.30 3.23 -1.86
C ALA A 51 21.05 4.71 -2.19
N THR A 52 22.09 5.47 -2.57
CA THR A 52 21.95 6.83 -3.09
C THR A 52 20.99 6.85 -4.27
N CYS A 53 20.06 7.80 -4.28
CA CYS A 53 19.09 7.94 -5.36
C CYS A 53 19.82 8.17 -6.70
N PRO A 54 19.45 7.47 -7.79
CA PRO A 54 20.07 7.69 -9.10
C PRO A 54 20.00 9.14 -9.61
N ARG A 55 18.98 9.90 -9.18
CA ARG A 55 18.87 11.33 -9.48
C ARG A 55 19.97 12.15 -8.79
N VAL A 56 20.27 11.84 -7.52
CA VAL A 56 21.38 12.46 -6.77
C VAL A 56 22.73 12.06 -7.37
N ILE A 57 22.91 10.79 -7.76
CA ILE A 57 24.15 10.32 -8.43
C ILE A 57 24.39 11.11 -9.74
N LYS A 58 23.34 11.45 -10.48
CA LYS A 58 23.45 12.29 -11.67
C LYS A 58 24.03 13.67 -11.32
N VAL A 59 23.54 14.31 -10.26
CA VAL A 59 24.06 15.60 -9.79
C VAL A 59 25.52 15.49 -9.36
N GLN A 60 25.86 14.48 -8.53
CA GLN A 60 27.24 14.19 -8.12
C GLN A 60 28.17 14.00 -9.32
N THR A 61 27.68 13.37 -10.39
CA THR A 61 28.45 13.15 -11.63
C THR A 61 28.67 14.44 -12.40
N ILE A 62 27.67 15.31 -12.50
CA ILE A 62 27.79 16.64 -13.12
C ILE A 62 28.82 17.48 -12.36
N ILE A 63 28.68 17.55 -11.03
CA ILE A 63 29.59 18.29 -10.15
C ILE A 63 31.02 17.79 -10.33
N ARG A 64 31.25 16.48 -10.19
CA ARG A 64 32.58 15.87 -10.32
C ARG A 64 33.22 16.18 -11.68
N LYS A 65 32.45 16.12 -12.76
CA LYS A 65 32.94 16.38 -14.12
C LYS A 65 33.45 17.82 -14.27
N HIS A 66 32.75 18.80 -13.73
CA HIS A 66 33.13 20.22 -13.88
C HIS A 66 34.17 20.65 -12.84
N ALA A 67 34.10 20.12 -11.62
CA ALA A 67 35.15 20.33 -10.62
C ALA A 67 36.52 19.82 -11.14
N ALA A 68 36.55 18.68 -11.84
CA ALA A 68 37.76 18.17 -12.48
C ALA A 68 38.31 19.07 -13.60
N LYS A 69 37.49 19.97 -14.16
CA LYS A 69 37.89 21.01 -15.12
C LYS A 69 38.27 22.34 -14.45
N GLY A 70 38.21 22.40 -13.11
CA GLY A 70 38.53 23.60 -12.35
C GLY A 70 37.39 24.63 -12.22
N TYR A 71 36.17 24.30 -12.64
CA TYR A 71 35.00 25.18 -12.51
C TYR A 71 34.61 25.33 -11.04
N SER A 72 34.10 26.52 -10.68
CA SER A 72 33.36 26.70 -9.43
C SER A 72 31.99 26.02 -9.51
N VAL A 73 31.53 25.47 -8.39
CA VAL A 73 30.25 24.76 -8.32
C VAL A 73 29.36 25.49 -7.34
N ILE A 74 28.28 26.10 -7.83
CA ILE A 74 27.26 26.75 -7.02
C ILE A 74 26.10 25.77 -6.87
N ILE A 75 25.80 25.39 -5.64
CA ILE A 75 24.72 24.46 -5.28
C ILE A 75 23.60 25.26 -4.64
N VAL A 76 22.44 25.30 -5.32
CA VAL A 76 21.24 25.97 -4.83
C VAL A 76 20.48 24.99 -3.94
N GLY A 77 20.49 25.20 -2.63
CA GLY A 77 19.92 24.28 -1.65
C GLY A 77 20.22 24.68 -0.21
N ASP A 78 19.78 23.88 0.75
CA ASP A 78 19.99 24.21 2.18
C ASP A 78 21.35 23.69 2.64
N ASN A 79 22.16 24.57 3.24
CA ASN A 79 23.54 24.27 3.61
C ASN A 79 23.68 23.04 4.53
N ASP A 80 22.76 22.87 5.47
CA ASP A 80 22.78 21.77 6.43
C ASP A 80 22.10 20.50 5.93
N HIS A 81 21.56 20.50 4.70
CA HIS A 81 20.84 19.35 4.17
C HIS A 81 21.81 18.21 3.80
N PRO A 82 21.55 16.95 4.22
CA PRO A 82 22.36 15.79 3.90
C PRO A 82 22.81 15.63 2.45
N GLU A 83 21.90 15.93 1.52
CA GLU A 83 22.18 15.85 0.09
C GLU A 83 23.20 16.92 -0.33
N VAL A 84 23.02 18.17 0.12
CA VAL A 84 23.89 19.30 -0.22
C VAL A 84 25.29 19.08 0.34
N ILE A 85 25.40 18.61 1.60
CA ILE A 85 26.68 18.19 2.19
C ILE A 85 27.34 17.10 1.32
N GLY A 86 26.56 16.12 0.88
CA GLY A 86 27.01 15.08 -0.05
C GLY A 86 27.54 15.66 -1.35
N LEU A 87 26.80 16.56 -1.99
CA LEU A 87 27.15 17.24 -3.25
C LEU A 87 28.41 18.10 -3.13
N LEU A 88 28.53 18.88 -2.05
CA LEU A 88 29.72 19.68 -1.73
C LEU A 88 30.99 18.82 -1.69
N GLY A 89 30.90 17.62 -1.12
CA GLY A 89 32.02 16.68 -1.09
C GLY A 89 32.57 16.28 -2.47
N TYR A 90 31.75 16.36 -3.53
CA TYR A 90 32.17 16.14 -4.91
C TYR A 90 32.69 17.41 -5.60
N ALA A 91 32.33 18.60 -5.09
CA ALA A 91 32.80 19.89 -5.58
C ALA A 91 34.21 20.24 -5.05
N GLY A 92 34.59 19.68 -3.89
CA GLY A 92 35.87 19.99 -3.25
C GLY A 92 35.92 21.42 -2.73
N GLU A 93 37.08 22.07 -2.80
CA GLU A 93 37.30 23.42 -2.27
C GLU A 93 36.60 24.53 -3.08
N LYS A 94 36.14 24.23 -4.30
CA LYS A 94 35.45 25.18 -5.19
C LYS A 94 33.91 25.04 -5.14
N GLY A 95 33.39 24.43 -4.08
CA GLY A 95 31.95 24.29 -3.85
C GLY A 95 31.39 25.43 -3.01
N TYR A 96 30.28 26.02 -3.46
CA TYR A 96 29.56 27.09 -2.79
C TYR A 96 28.09 26.70 -2.67
N VAL A 97 27.44 27.01 -1.54
CA VAL A 97 26.00 26.78 -1.35
C VAL A 97 25.31 28.11 -1.21
N VAL A 98 24.13 28.22 -1.83
CA VAL A 98 23.24 29.37 -1.69
C VAL A 98 21.80 28.91 -1.49
N ASN A 99 21.08 29.60 -0.62
CA ASN A 99 19.64 29.39 -0.38
C ASN A 99 18.77 30.58 -0.81
N SER A 100 19.38 31.71 -1.19
CA SER A 100 18.68 32.94 -1.52
C SER A 100 19.41 33.73 -2.63
N LEU A 101 18.68 34.62 -3.31
CA LEU A 101 19.29 35.54 -4.28
C LEU A 101 20.30 36.50 -3.62
N ALA A 102 20.11 36.84 -2.35
CA ALA A 102 21.04 37.69 -1.61
C ALA A 102 22.41 36.99 -1.41
N GLU A 103 22.39 35.72 -0.99
CA GLU A 103 23.60 34.90 -0.88
C GLU A 103 24.27 34.72 -2.24
N LEU A 104 23.49 34.48 -3.30
CA LEU A 104 24.00 34.35 -4.66
C LEU A 104 24.69 35.63 -5.16
N ASN A 105 24.13 36.81 -4.88
CA ASN A 105 24.75 38.10 -5.19
C ASN A 105 26.03 38.38 -4.37
N SER A 106 26.16 37.77 -3.19
CA SER A 106 27.32 37.95 -2.31
C SER A 106 28.52 37.09 -2.70
N LEU A 107 28.34 36.11 -3.60
CA LEU A 107 29.43 35.25 -4.06
C LEU A 107 30.47 36.04 -4.86
N PRO A 108 31.75 35.64 -4.80
CA PRO A 108 32.76 36.18 -5.70
C PRO A 108 32.43 35.83 -7.15
N LYS A 109 32.96 36.64 -8.08
CA LYS A 109 32.86 36.34 -9.51
C LYS A 109 33.81 35.18 -9.85
N PHE A 110 33.35 34.29 -10.71
CA PHE A 110 34.12 33.15 -11.20
C PHE A 110 34.34 33.26 -12.71
N ASP A 111 35.51 32.80 -13.17
CA ASP A 111 35.80 32.73 -14.61
C ASP A 111 34.90 31.68 -15.29
N HIS A 112 34.71 30.54 -14.63
CA HIS A 112 33.77 29.49 -15.04
C HIS A 112 33.09 28.91 -13.81
N ALA A 113 31.75 28.83 -13.85
CA ALA A 113 30.97 28.18 -12.81
C ALA A 113 29.85 27.35 -13.41
N ILE A 114 29.46 26.30 -12.68
CA ILE A 114 28.17 25.62 -12.89
C ILE A 114 27.22 25.97 -11.75
N ILE A 115 25.93 26.01 -12.07
CA ILE A 115 24.85 26.10 -11.09
C ILE A 115 24.04 24.81 -11.14
N VAL A 116 23.91 24.14 -10.00
CA VAL A 116 23.09 22.94 -9.82
C VAL A 116 22.10 23.15 -8.68
N ALA A 117 20.95 22.50 -8.73
CA ALA A 117 19.96 22.49 -7.66
C ALA A 117 20.06 21.22 -6.79
N GLN A 118 19.78 21.36 -5.50
CA GLN A 118 19.31 20.23 -4.68
C GLN A 118 18.08 19.59 -5.35
N THR A 119 18.01 18.27 -5.38
CA THR A 119 16.97 17.53 -6.15
C THR A 119 15.55 17.79 -5.64
N THR A 120 15.42 18.29 -4.42
CA THR A 120 14.15 18.65 -3.76
C THR A 120 13.89 20.15 -3.71
N GLN A 121 14.62 20.97 -4.48
CA GLN A 121 14.49 22.42 -4.42
C GLN A 121 13.16 22.94 -5.02
N ASN A 122 12.77 24.15 -4.61
CA ASN A 122 11.63 24.89 -5.15
C ASN A 122 11.90 25.27 -6.62
N THR A 123 10.98 24.95 -7.53
CA THR A 123 11.17 25.20 -8.96
C THR A 123 11.12 26.69 -9.29
N ASN A 124 10.22 27.46 -8.66
CA ASN A 124 10.09 28.90 -8.90
C ASN A 124 11.38 29.63 -8.49
N PHE A 125 11.90 29.30 -7.31
CA PHE A 125 13.16 29.89 -6.86
C PHE A 125 14.34 29.55 -7.77
N PHE A 126 14.40 28.32 -8.30
CA PHE A 126 15.46 27.95 -9.24
C PHE A 126 15.32 28.65 -10.61
N GLU A 127 14.09 28.94 -11.05
CA GLU A 127 13.85 29.78 -12.23
C GLU A 127 14.35 31.21 -12.01
N GLU A 128 14.13 31.80 -10.83
CA GLU A 128 14.68 33.12 -10.46
C GLU A 128 16.22 33.12 -10.46
N VAL A 129 16.84 32.07 -9.91
CA VAL A 129 18.30 31.89 -9.94
C VAL A 129 18.82 31.77 -11.38
N SER A 130 18.10 31.06 -12.24
CA SER A 130 18.47 30.90 -13.64
C SER A 130 18.41 32.24 -14.37
N GLY A 131 17.33 33.00 -14.20
CA GLY A 131 17.21 34.34 -14.78
C GLY A 131 18.24 35.33 -14.24
N TRP A 132 18.61 35.21 -12.95
CA TRP A 132 19.72 35.98 -12.39
C TRP A 132 21.06 35.66 -13.07
N ALA A 133 21.36 34.37 -13.27
CA ALA A 133 22.63 33.96 -13.86
C ALA A 133 22.71 34.35 -15.34
N GLU A 134 21.64 34.18 -16.11
CA GLU A 134 21.58 34.64 -17.50
C GLU A 134 21.83 36.15 -17.64
N LYS A 135 21.31 36.95 -16.69
CA LYS A 135 21.47 38.40 -16.70
C LYS A 135 22.86 38.87 -16.25
N ASN A 136 23.41 38.27 -15.19
CA ASN A 136 24.61 38.78 -14.53
C ASN A 136 25.90 38.02 -14.90
N HIS A 137 25.77 36.74 -15.28
CA HIS A 137 26.85 35.80 -15.55
C HIS A 137 26.49 34.82 -16.68
N PRO A 138 26.27 35.30 -17.93
CA PRO A 138 25.77 34.48 -19.03
C PRO A 138 26.69 33.32 -19.44
N HIS A 139 27.96 33.34 -18.99
CA HIS A 139 28.94 32.28 -19.19
C HIS A 139 28.87 31.16 -18.14
N TYR A 140 28.04 31.28 -17.11
CA TYR A 140 27.80 30.20 -16.15
C TYR A 140 26.90 29.13 -16.77
N GLU A 141 27.24 27.84 -16.55
CA GLU A 141 26.43 26.73 -17.05
C GLU A 141 25.37 26.34 -16.02
N ILE A 142 24.09 26.46 -16.37
CA ILE A 142 22.98 26.10 -15.49
C ILE A 142 22.52 24.67 -15.78
N TYR A 143 22.44 23.86 -14.73
CA TYR A 143 21.90 22.51 -14.77
C TYR A 143 20.70 22.42 -13.82
N ASN A 144 19.48 22.41 -14.36
CA ASN A 144 18.31 22.07 -13.56
C ASN A 144 18.39 20.59 -13.15
N THR A 145 18.75 20.38 -11.89
CA THR A 145 18.89 19.05 -11.28
C THR A 145 17.78 18.72 -10.28
N ILE A 146 16.72 19.54 -10.24
CA ILE A 146 15.48 19.20 -9.53
C ILE A 146 14.92 17.91 -10.14
N CYS A 147 14.48 16.96 -9.31
CA CYS A 147 14.00 15.70 -9.82
C CYS A 147 12.54 15.78 -10.29
N ASP A 148 12.19 14.94 -11.26
CA ASP A 148 10.85 14.89 -11.86
C ASP A 148 9.73 14.58 -10.83
N SER A 149 10.08 13.90 -9.74
CA SER A 149 9.15 13.61 -8.64
C SER A 149 8.85 14.83 -7.77
N THR A 150 9.82 15.73 -7.62
CA THR A 150 9.69 17.01 -6.92
C THR A 150 8.83 17.95 -7.75
N GLU A 151 9.15 18.12 -9.03
CA GLU A 151 8.43 19.01 -9.97
C GLU A 151 6.94 18.64 -10.06
N LYS A 152 6.64 17.35 -10.24
CA LYS A 152 5.26 16.86 -10.30
C LYS A 152 4.47 17.15 -9.03
N ARG A 153 5.07 16.93 -7.85
CA ARG A 153 4.39 17.20 -6.57
C ARG A 153 4.15 18.69 -6.35
N GLN A 154 5.12 19.54 -6.65
CA GLN A 154 4.94 20.99 -6.55
C GLN A 154 3.84 21.48 -7.50
N ALA A 155 3.81 20.96 -8.74
CA ALA A 155 2.72 21.26 -9.67
C ALA A 155 1.34 20.75 -9.20
N GLU A 156 1.28 19.56 -8.58
CA GLU A 156 0.06 19.02 -7.96
C GLU A 156 -0.41 19.89 -6.79
N VAL A 157 0.50 20.37 -5.95
CA VAL A 157 0.17 21.29 -4.84
C VAL A 157 -0.37 22.61 -5.37
N LYS A 158 0.23 23.21 -6.40
CA LYS A 158 -0.28 24.43 -7.03
C LYS A 158 -1.71 24.25 -7.54
N LYS A 159 -1.98 23.16 -8.27
CA LYS A 159 -3.32 22.82 -8.77
C LYS A 159 -4.33 22.52 -7.65
N LEU A 160 -3.87 21.92 -6.56
CA LEU A 160 -4.72 21.65 -5.39
C LEU A 160 -5.05 22.94 -4.65
N ALA A 161 -4.08 23.85 -4.49
CA ALA A 161 -4.25 25.14 -3.84
C ALA A 161 -5.38 25.97 -4.47
N GLU A 162 -5.53 25.92 -5.79
CA GLU A 162 -6.62 26.60 -6.52
C GLU A 162 -8.03 26.17 -6.08
N LYS A 163 -8.18 24.97 -5.49
CA LYS A 163 -9.46 24.34 -5.19
C LYS A 163 -9.81 24.29 -3.70
N VAL A 164 -8.91 24.76 -2.84
CA VAL A 164 -9.04 24.60 -1.37
C VAL A 164 -8.76 25.90 -0.64
N ASP A 165 -9.28 26.03 0.58
CA ASP A 165 -9.05 27.17 1.44
C ASP A 165 -7.73 27.05 2.20
N THR A 166 -7.30 25.82 2.50
CA THR A 166 -6.07 25.54 3.26
C THR A 166 -5.46 24.21 2.82
N LEU A 167 -4.13 24.10 2.90
CA LEU A 167 -3.39 22.88 2.64
C LEU A 167 -2.81 22.29 3.93
N ILE A 168 -2.96 20.98 4.10
CA ILE A 168 -2.27 20.19 5.12
C ILE A 168 -1.15 19.44 4.43
N VAL A 169 0.08 19.73 4.84
CA VAL A 169 1.30 19.13 4.30
C VAL A 169 1.85 18.14 5.33
N VAL A 170 1.77 16.85 5.01
CA VAL A 170 2.17 15.76 5.92
C VAL A 170 3.59 15.30 5.62
N GLY A 171 4.48 15.41 6.59
CA GLY A 171 5.83 14.85 6.50
C GLY A 171 6.81 15.47 7.47
N GLY A 172 8.00 14.87 7.58
CA GLY A 172 9.01 15.30 8.53
C GLY A 172 9.46 16.76 8.31
N ARG A 173 9.65 17.51 9.39
CA ARG A 173 10.14 18.90 9.39
C ARG A 173 11.55 19.02 8.86
N SER A 174 12.35 17.96 8.93
CA SER A 174 13.70 17.90 8.34
C SER A 174 13.72 17.45 6.87
N SER A 175 12.56 17.23 6.25
CA SER A 175 12.48 16.79 4.85
C SER A 175 12.47 17.99 3.92
N GLY A 176 13.55 18.17 3.14
CA GLY A 176 13.63 19.26 2.17
C GLY A 176 12.40 19.30 1.25
N ASN A 177 12.04 18.19 0.61
CA ASN A 177 10.84 18.11 -0.23
C ASN A 177 9.56 18.55 0.51
N THR A 178 9.37 18.14 1.77
CA THR A 178 8.15 18.48 2.51
C THR A 178 8.08 19.98 2.79
N GLN A 179 9.20 20.59 3.19
CA GLN A 179 9.28 22.04 3.38
C GLN A 179 8.94 22.81 2.10
N ARG A 180 9.47 22.38 0.93
CA ARG A 180 9.15 23.02 -0.35
C ARG A 180 7.67 22.93 -0.71
N LEU A 181 6.96 21.85 -0.32
CA LEU A 181 5.51 21.79 -0.54
C LEU A 181 4.75 22.82 0.32
N VAL A 182 5.23 23.11 1.54
CA VAL A 182 4.68 24.17 2.40
C VAL A 182 4.94 25.55 1.79
N GLU A 183 6.15 25.79 1.30
CA GLU A 183 6.52 27.03 0.60
C GLU A 183 5.65 27.25 -0.63
N VAL A 184 5.57 26.25 -1.52
CA VAL A 184 4.77 26.31 -2.75
C VAL A 184 3.28 26.53 -2.46
N ALA A 185 2.76 25.96 -1.37
CA ALA A 185 1.39 26.22 -0.93
C ALA A 185 1.18 27.68 -0.53
N ARG A 186 2.12 28.27 0.20
CA ARG A 186 2.09 29.68 0.65
C ARG A 186 2.29 30.65 -0.51
N GLU A 187 3.19 30.33 -1.44
CA GLU A 187 3.38 31.09 -2.69
C GLU A 187 2.12 31.12 -3.54
N ALA A 188 1.33 30.04 -3.53
CA ALA A 188 0.01 29.99 -4.17
C ALA A 188 -1.08 30.75 -3.39
N GLY A 189 -0.73 31.50 -2.34
CA GLY A 189 -1.63 32.34 -1.56
C GLY A 189 -2.51 31.58 -0.57
N LYS A 190 -2.16 30.33 -0.22
CA LYS A 190 -2.94 29.50 0.70
C LYS A 190 -2.24 29.27 2.04
N PRO A 191 -2.97 29.31 3.17
CA PRO A 191 -2.46 28.80 4.44
C PRO A 191 -2.00 27.34 4.29
N ALA A 192 -0.89 27.01 4.96
CA ALA A 192 -0.29 25.68 4.93
C ALA A 192 0.03 25.20 6.34
N ILE A 193 -0.63 24.13 6.77
CA ILE A 193 -0.43 23.46 8.06
C ILE A 193 0.55 22.31 7.84
N HIS A 194 1.73 22.40 8.44
CA HIS A 194 2.77 21.35 8.35
C HIS A 194 2.74 20.48 9.60
N ILE A 195 2.42 19.20 9.43
CA ILE A 195 2.38 18.19 10.50
C ILE A 195 3.28 16.98 10.18
N GLU A 196 3.85 16.36 11.22
CA GLU A 196 4.52 15.06 11.11
C GLU A 196 3.62 13.88 11.49
N ASP A 197 2.66 14.10 12.41
CA ASP A 197 1.68 13.10 12.86
C ASP A 197 0.26 13.68 12.97
N ALA A 198 -0.74 12.80 12.94
CA ALA A 198 -2.15 13.16 13.12
C ALA A 198 -2.46 13.75 14.51
N SER A 199 -1.62 13.52 15.52
CA SER A 199 -1.77 14.14 16.84
C SER A 199 -1.53 15.65 16.85
N GLU A 200 -0.83 16.19 15.86
CA GLU A 200 -0.57 17.63 15.74
C GLU A 200 -1.78 18.42 15.22
N LEU A 201 -2.84 17.74 14.78
CA LEU A 201 -4.08 18.39 14.33
C LEU A 201 -5.04 18.62 15.49
N ASP A 202 -5.52 19.86 15.62
CA ASP A 202 -6.59 20.27 16.51
C ASP A 202 -7.88 20.60 15.72
N ALA A 203 -9.03 20.50 16.36
CA ALA A 203 -10.30 20.92 15.76
C ALA A 203 -10.32 22.43 15.45
N GLN A 204 -9.56 23.24 16.19
CA GLN A 204 -9.43 24.69 15.96
C GLN A 204 -8.79 25.03 14.62
N ASP A 205 -7.90 24.18 14.09
CA ASP A 205 -7.23 24.35 12.80
C ASP A 205 -8.23 24.41 11.62
N PHE A 206 -9.47 23.95 11.84
CA PHE A 206 -10.52 23.85 10.83
C PHE A 206 -11.63 24.90 10.99
N GLN A 207 -11.52 25.82 11.96
CA GLN A 207 -12.53 26.87 12.12
C GLN A 207 -12.53 27.83 10.93
N GLY A 208 -13.69 27.99 10.28
CA GLY A 208 -13.85 28.84 9.10
C GLY A 208 -13.24 28.28 7.81
N VAL A 209 -12.70 27.06 7.83
CA VAL A 209 -12.17 26.35 6.66
C VAL A 209 -13.25 25.43 6.12
N HIS A 210 -13.72 25.66 4.88
CA HIS A 210 -14.74 24.81 4.27
C HIS A 210 -14.12 23.65 3.51
N THR A 211 -13.02 23.92 2.80
CA THR A 211 -12.34 22.93 1.97
C THR A 211 -10.85 22.90 2.31
N PHE A 212 -10.34 21.72 2.69
CA PHE A 212 -8.91 21.51 2.90
C PHE A 212 -8.36 20.53 1.87
N GLY A 213 -7.13 20.78 1.43
CA GLY A 213 -6.35 19.86 0.61
C GLY A 213 -5.33 19.13 1.48
N ILE A 214 -5.10 17.84 1.23
CA ILE A 214 -4.06 17.08 1.92
C ILE A 214 -3.01 16.67 0.90
N THR A 215 -1.76 16.97 1.19
CA THR A 215 -0.60 16.54 0.42
C THR A 215 0.46 15.97 1.37
N ALA A 216 1.46 15.30 0.82
CA ALA A 216 2.50 14.67 1.61
C ALA A 216 3.86 14.69 0.93
N GLY A 217 4.90 14.76 1.76
CA GLY A 217 6.28 14.64 1.31
C GLY A 217 6.58 13.30 0.64
N ALA A 218 7.59 13.27 -0.24
CA ALA A 218 7.98 12.05 -0.94
C ALA A 218 8.41 10.90 -0.02
N SER A 219 8.87 11.22 1.20
CA SER A 219 9.28 10.27 2.24
C SER A 219 8.17 9.90 3.23
N THR A 220 6.96 10.44 3.09
CA THR A 220 5.83 10.21 3.98
C THR A 220 5.06 8.95 3.55
N PRO A 221 4.99 7.88 4.37
CA PRO A 221 4.23 6.68 4.04
C PRO A 221 2.71 6.90 4.05
N ASN A 222 1.96 6.08 3.29
CA ASN A 222 0.49 6.18 3.22
C ASN A 222 -0.18 5.99 4.57
N TRP A 223 0.42 5.18 5.46
CA TRP A 223 -0.16 4.91 6.78
C TRP A 223 -0.19 6.15 7.68
N ILE A 224 0.74 7.10 7.49
CA ILE A 224 0.71 8.40 8.19
C ILE A 224 -0.41 9.25 7.60
N ILE A 225 -0.51 9.31 6.27
CA ILE A 225 -1.56 10.06 5.56
C ILE A 225 -2.95 9.54 5.94
N ASN A 226 -3.14 8.22 6.02
CA ASN A 226 -4.41 7.60 6.41
C ASN A 226 -4.79 7.90 7.87
N ARG A 227 -3.81 7.99 8.78
CA ARG A 227 -4.07 8.41 10.17
C ARG A 227 -4.53 9.87 10.23
N VAL A 228 -3.92 10.75 9.44
CA VAL A 228 -4.32 12.15 9.30
C VAL A 228 -5.75 12.26 8.77
N LEU A 229 -6.06 11.56 7.66
CA LEU A 229 -7.41 11.50 7.10
C LEU A 229 -8.44 11.09 8.15
N LYS A 230 -8.17 9.98 8.86
CA LYS A 230 -9.08 9.47 9.90
C LYS A 230 -9.27 10.44 11.06
N LYS A 231 -8.21 11.14 11.47
CA LYS A 231 -8.30 12.17 12.52
C LYS A 231 -9.22 13.30 12.07
N ILE A 232 -9.10 13.74 10.83
CA ILE A 232 -9.95 14.79 10.26
C ILE A 232 -11.41 14.34 10.15
N GLU A 233 -11.66 13.11 9.68
CA GLU A 233 -13.02 12.51 9.65
C GLU A 233 -13.64 12.49 11.05
N SER A 234 -12.84 12.22 12.10
CA SER A 234 -13.33 12.21 13.48
C SER A 234 -13.80 13.58 13.98
N PHE A 235 -13.29 14.68 13.42
CA PHE A 235 -13.77 16.02 13.70
C PHE A 235 -15.11 16.28 13.01
N GLN A 236 -15.27 15.85 11.75
CA GLN A 236 -16.52 16.00 10.98
C GLN A 236 -17.68 15.17 11.54
N HIS A 237 -17.41 14.01 12.14
CA HIS A 237 -18.45 13.17 12.74
C HIS A 237 -19.21 13.83 13.89
N ARG A 238 -18.73 14.95 14.45
CA ARG A 238 -19.49 15.71 15.45
C ARG A 238 -20.78 16.30 14.86
N ASP A 239 -20.82 16.63 13.57
CA ASP A 239 -21.93 17.36 12.92
C ASP A 239 -22.79 16.53 11.94
N GLY A 240 -22.53 15.22 11.79
CA GLY A 240 -23.23 14.37 10.81
C GLY A 240 -24.69 14.00 11.14
N LYS A 241 -25.47 13.69 10.09
CA LYS A 241 -26.89 13.22 10.19
C LYS A 241 -27.03 12.02 11.13
N ARG A 242 -28.08 12.02 11.98
CA ARG A 242 -28.31 11.05 13.06
C ARG A 242 -28.32 9.58 12.62
N TRP A 243 -28.83 9.27 11.42
CA TRP A 243 -28.85 7.90 10.89
C TRP A 243 -27.46 7.39 10.48
N LYS A 244 -26.58 8.26 9.94
CA LYS A 244 -25.19 7.90 9.63
C LYS A 244 -24.44 7.49 10.90
N LYS A 245 -24.65 8.23 11.99
CA LYS A 245 -24.10 7.92 13.32
C LYS A 245 -24.53 6.57 13.89
N MET A 246 -25.66 6.01 13.43
CA MET A 246 -26.14 4.69 13.84
C MET A 246 -25.61 3.55 12.96
N ILE A 247 -25.49 3.77 11.64
CA ILE A 247 -25.08 2.72 10.68
C ILE A 247 -23.57 2.52 10.68
N GLU A 248 -22.79 3.59 10.80
CA GLU A 248 -21.33 3.55 10.67
C GLU A 248 -20.64 2.66 11.73
N PRO A 249 -21.02 2.69 13.03
CA PRO A 249 -20.47 1.75 14.01
C PRO A 249 -20.75 0.30 13.66
N VAL A 250 -21.96 -0.01 13.16
CA VAL A 250 -22.34 -1.37 12.75
C VAL A 250 -21.51 -1.82 11.56
N GLN A 251 -21.37 -0.98 10.53
CA GLN A 251 -20.51 -1.25 9.38
C GLN A 251 -19.06 -1.50 9.80
N GLN A 252 -18.51 -0.64 10.66
CA GLN A 252 -17.15 -0.82 11.18
C GLN A 252 -17.02 -2.15 11.92
N VAL A 253 -17.95 -2.52 12.79
CA VAL A 253 -17.90 -3.82 13.47
C VAL A 253 -17.93 -4.97 12.46
N LEU A 254 -18.84 -4.95 11.48
CA LEU A 254 -18.94 -5.99 10.46
C LEU A 254 -17.66 -6.16 9.63
N PHE A 255 -16.99 -5.04 9.27
CA PHE A 255 -15.72 -5.08 8.55
C PHE A 255 -14.57 -5.57 9.42
N HIS A 256 -14.40 -5.01 10.62
CA HIS A 256 -13.26 -5.35 11.48
C HIS A 256 -13.35 -6.77 12.04
N THR A 257 -14.55 -7.31 12.27
CA THR A 257 -14.74 -8.70 12.72
C THR A 257 -14.65 -9.73 11.57
N ASN A 258 -14.52 -9.28 10.32
CA ASN A 258 -14.62 -10.10 9.10
C ASN A 258 -15.99 -10.76 8.87
N LEU A 259 -17.04 -10.37 9.60
CA LEU A 259 -18.40 -10.88 9.39
C LEU A 259 -18.90 -10.62 7.97
N TYR A 260 -18.57 -9.45 7.41
CA TYR A 260 -18.98 -9.12 6.05
C TYR A 260 -18.33 -10.02 4.99
N VAL A 261 -17.04 -10.30 5.13
CA VAL A 261 -16.29 -11.18 4.22
C VAL A 261 -16.77 -12.63 4.34
N ALA A 262 -17.04 -13.09 5.57
CA ALA A 262 -17.64 -14.40 5.82
C ALA A 262 -19.04 -14.53 5.19
N PHE A 263 -19.87 -13.49 5.28
CA PHE A 263 -21.17 -13.45 4.62
C PHE A 263 -21.04 -13.51 3.09
N GLY A 264 -20.04 -12.81 2.52
CA GLY A 264 -19.70 -12.96 1.11
C GLY A 264 -19.37 -14.41 0.71
N ALA A 265 -18.61 -15.14 1.54
CA ALA A 265 -18.30 -16.55 1.28
C ALA A 265 -19.56 -17.45 1.29
N ALA A 266 -20.48 -17.21 2.22
CA ALA A 266 -21.79 -17.87 2.25
C ALA A 266 -22.59 -17.62 0.97
N CYS A 267 -22.74 -16.35 0.57
CA CYS A 267 -23.44 -15.98 -0.66
C CYS A 267 -22.78 -16.58 -1.92
N LEU A 268 -21.45 -16.64 -1.95
CA LEU A 268 -20.72 -17.27 -3.04
C LEU A 268 -20.91 -18.80 -3.06
N THR A 269 -20.99 -19.43 -1.90
CA THR A 269 -21.30 -20.88 -1.79
C THR A 269 -22.70 -21.16 -2.32
N TYR A 270 -23.68 -20.32 -1.94
CA TYR A 270 -25.05 -20.42 -2.43
C TYR A 270 -25.14 -20.28 -3.97
N ALA A 271 -24.44 -19.32 -4.55
CA ALA A 271 -24.32 -19.19 -6.00
C ALA A 271 -23.62 -20.40 -6.64
N SER A 272 -22.59 -20.93 -5.99
CA SER A 272 -21.82 -22.07 -6.49
C SER A 272 -22.61 -23.38 -6.46
N THR A 273 -23.46 -23.61 -5.45
CA THR A 273 -24.34 -24.79 -5.42
C THR A 273 -25.43 -24.69 -6.48
N ALA A 274 -25.98 -23.50 -6.69
CA ALA A 274 -26.94 -23.23 -7.77
C ALA A 274 -26.34 -23.47 -9.17
N LEU A 275 -25.12 -23.00 -9.43
CA LEU A 275 -24.43 -23.27 -10.69
C LEU A 275 -24.15 -24.76 -10.93
N GLN A 276 -23.96 -25.53 -9.86
CA GLN A 276 -23.68 -26.97 -9.92
C GLN A 276 -24.95 -27.83 -9.98
N GLY A 277 -26.13 -27.25 -9.78
CA GLY A 277 -27.39 -28.01 -9.65
C GLY A 277 -27.45 -28.86 -8.38
N ILE A 278 -26.69 -28.50 -7.34
CA ILE A 278 -26.72 -29.17 -6.03
C ILE A 278 -27.91 -28.65 -5.22
N GLU A 279 -28.60 -29.55 -4.52
CA GLU A 279 -29.71 -29.20 -3.65
C GLU A 279 -29.30 -28.23 -2.54
N GLU A 280 -30.27 -27.43 -2.09
CA GLU A 280 -30.02 -26.43 -1.07
C GLU A 280 -29.83 -27.09 0.30
N ASN A 281 -28.61 -26.99 0.82
CA ASN A 281 -28.31 -27.33 2.20
C ASN A 281 -27.71 -26.14 2.94
N PHE A 282 -28.39 -25.69 3.98
CA PHE A 282 -27.93 -24.60 4.85
C PHE A 282 -26.55 -24.88 5.45
N SER A 283 -26.22 -26.16 5.68
CA SER A 283 -24.94 -26.57 6.28
C SER A 283 -23.75 -26.18 5.38
N TYR A 284 -23.89 -26.26 4.05
CA TYR A 284 -22.83 -25.83 3.12
C TYR A 284 -22.52 -24.34 3.26
N ILE A 285 -23.58 -23.52 3.27
CA ILE A 285 -23.51 -22.07 3.39
C ILE A 285 -22.96 -21.66 4.76
N PHE A 286 -23.39 -22.36 5.81
CA PHE A 286 -22.97 -22.08 7.18
C PHE A 286 -21.50 -22.46 7.41
N ILE A 287 -21.04 -23.59 6.87
CA ILE A 287 -19.63 -24.00 6.98
C ILE A 287 -18.71 -22.99 6.29
N SER A 288 -19.06 -22.52 5.09
CA SER A 288 -18.22 -21.54 4.39
C SER A 288 -18.15 -20.20 5.11
N PHE A 289 -19.27 -19.73 5.67
CA PHE A 289 -19.31 -18.57 6.57
C PHE A 289 -18.37 -18.76 7.77
N LEU A 290 -18.54 -19.86 8.52
CA LEU A 290 -17.78 -20.11 9.75
C LEU A 290 -16.28 -20.31 9.50
N TYR A 291 -15.93 -21.03 8.43
CA TYR A 291 -14.53 -21.25 8.03
C TYR A 291 -13.84 -19.93 7.69
N VAL A 292 -14.46 -19.11 6.84
CA VAL A 292 -13.90 -17.83 6.42
C VAL A 292 -13.81 -16.86 7.61
N LEU A 293 -14.86 -16.81 8.46
CA LEU A 293 -14.85 -16.00 9.68
C LEU A 293 -13.70 -16.41 10.61
N SER A 294 -13.52 -17.70 10.82
CA SER A 294 -12.45 -18.25 11.67
C SER A 294 -11.07 -17.93 11.10
N MET A 295 -10.79 -18.34 9.86
CA MET A 295 -9.47 -18.25 9.26
C MET A 295 -9.02 -16.79 9.03
N HIS A 296 -9.91 -15.90 8.56
CA HIS A 296 -9.56 -14.48 8.40
C HIS A 296 -9.31 -13.78 9.73
N THR A 297 -10.16 -14.03 10.73
CA THR A 297 -9.98 -13.44 12.07
C THR A 297 -8.69 -13.93 12.71
N PHE A 298 -8.40 -15.23 12.63
CA PHE A 298 -7.17 -15.80 13.14
C PHE A 298 -5.92 -15.27 12.42
N ASN A 299 -5.96 -15.19 11.08
CA ASN A 299 -4.85 -14.66 10.29
C ASN A 299 -4.57 -13.18 10.57
N ASN A 300 -5.61 -12.36 10.77
CA ASN A 300 -5.44 -10.95 11.16
C ASN A 300 -4.91 -10.82 12.59
N LEU A 301 -5.31 -11.72 13.52
CA LEU A 301 -4.79 -11.76 14.89
C LEU A 301 -3.29 -12.07 14.94
N ILE A 302 -2.78 -12.93 14.06
CA ILE A 302 -1.36 -13.25 13.95
C ILE A 302 -0.61 -12.20 13.10
N GLY A 303 -1.24 -11.71 12.03
CA GLY A 303 -0.67 -10.79 11.04
C GLY A 303 -0.58 -9.32 11.44
N ARG A 304 -0.81 -8.96 12.72
CA ARG A 304 -0.98 -7.57 13.20
C ARG A 304 0.06 -6.56 12.69
N ARG A 305 1.31 -6.98 12.48
CA ARG A 305 2.38 -6.09 12.03
C ARG A 305 2.12 -5.49 10.64
N SER A 306 1.55 -6.25 9.68
CA SER A 306 1.23 -5.69 8.36
C SER A 306 0.08 -4.71 8.44
N ASP A 307 -0.91 -5.04 9.28
CA ASP A 307 -2.12 -4.24 9.46
C ASP A 307 -1.84 -2.88 10.10
N GLN A 308 -0.84 -2.77 10.98
CA GLN A 308 -0.43 -1.46 11.53
C GLN A 308 -0.05 -0.43 10.46
N PHE A 309 0.45 -0.89 9.30
CA PHE A 309 0.78 -0.03 8.16
C PHE A 309 -0.35 0.02 7.13
N ASN A 310 -1.05 -1.08 6.88
CA ASN A 310 -2.07 -1.10 5.83
C ASN A 310 -3.41 -0.51 6.29
N ASP A 311 -3.82 -0.82 7.52
CA ASP A 311 -5.09 -0.44 8.12
C ASP A 311 -4.93 -0.20 9.64
N PRO A 312 -4.45 1.00 10.03
CA PRO A 312 -4.22 1.34 11.44
C PRO A 312 -5.50 1.25 12.29
N ALA A 313 -6.68 1.44 11.68
CA ALA A 313 -7.97 1.32 12.35
C ALA A 313 -8.22 -0.12 12.79
N ARG A 314 -8.04 -1.06 11.87
CA ARG A 314 -8.16 -2.49 12.15
C ARG A 314 -7.13 -2.96 13.15
N ALA A 315 -5.87 -2.55 13.01
CA ALA A 315 -4.84 -2.90 13.98
C ALA A 315 -5.22 -2.48 15.41
N GLY A 316 -5.70 -1.24 15.59
CA GLY A 316 -6.16 -0.75 16.89
C GLY A 316 -7.38 -1.51 17.43
N PHE A 317 -8.33 -1.87 16.57
CA PHE A 317 -9.49 -2.68 16.94
C PHE A 317 -9.08 -4.09 17.42
N TYR A 318 -8.17 -4.75 16.71
CA TYR A 318 -7.69 -6.09 17.06
C TYR A 318 -6.85 -6.10 18.34
N GLU A 319 -6.12 -5.01 18.61
CA GLU A 319 -5.38 -4.87 19.86
C GLU A 319 -6.35 -4.75 21.05
N LYS A 320 -7.39 -3.91 20.91
CA LYS A 320 -8.41 -3.68 21.93
C LYS A 320 -9.26 -4.93 22.22
N PHE A 321 -9.66 -5.67 21.18
CA PHE A 321 -10.61 -6.79 21.31
C PHE A 321 -9.97 -8.17 21.10
N LYS A 322 -8.65 -8.31 21.27
CA LYS A 322 -7.89 -9.53 20.94
C LYS A 322 -8.49 -10.84 21.45
N TYR A 323 -8.92 -10.88 22.71
CA TYR A 323 -9.45 -12.10 23.33
C TYR A 323 -10.84 -12.46 22.79
N HIS A 324 -11.70 -11.46 22.57
CA HIS A 324 -13.03 -11.67 21.99
C HIS A 324 -12.93 -12.18 20.55
N LEU A 325 -12.01 -11.61 19.77
CA LEU A 325 -11.78 -12.04 18.39
C LEU A 325 -11.14 -13.43 18.31
N ALA A 326 -10.23 -13.76 19.23
CA ALA A 326 -9.67 -15.11 19.31
C ALA A 326 -10.74 -16.14 19.68
N PHE A 327 -11.59 -15.80 20.65
CA PHE A 327 -12.74 -16.64 21.02
C PHE A 327 -13.70 -16.82 19.85
N LEU A 328 -14.07 -15.73 19.15
CA LEU A 328 -14.91 -15.78 17.96
C LEU A 328 -14.32 -16.69 16.87
N ALA A 329 -13.02 -16.56 16.60
CA ALA A 329 -12.34 -17.38 15.60
C ALA A 329 -12.34 -18.87 15.99
N PHE A 330 -12.06 -19.18 17.26
CA PHE A 330 -12.03 -20.55 17.77
C PHE A 330 -13.41 -21.20 17.76
N ILE A 331 -14.43 -20.53 18.29
CA ILE A 331 -15.82 -21.01 18.28
C ILE A 331 -16.33 -21.20 16.86
N SER A 332 -16.05 -20.26 15.95
CA SER A 332 -16.50 -20.38 14.56
C SER A 332 -15.85 -21.60 13.88
N GLY A 333 -14.54 -21.78 14.06
CA GLY A 333 -13.83 -22.93 13.49
C GLY A 333 -14.29 -24.27 14.07
N GLY A 334 -14.48 -24.33 15.40
CA GLY A 334 -14.99 -25.51 16.10
C GLY A 334 -16.40 -25.89 15.66
N THR A 335 -17.31 -24.92 15.62
CA THR A 335 -18.68 -25.15 15.11
C THR A 335 -18.67 -25.61 13.66
N GLY A 336 -17.84 -25.00 12.80
CA GLY A 336 -17.73 -25.42 11.40
C GLY A 336 -17.27 -26.87 11.25
N LEU A 337 -16.30 -27.31 12.05
CA LEU A 337 -15.83 -28.70 12.08
C LEU A 337 -16.89 -29.67 12.63
N ILE A 338 -17.64 -29.28 13.66
CA ILE A 338 -18.76 -30.07 14.19
C ILE A 338 -19.85 -30.24 13.13
N THR A 339 -20.23 -29.15 12.44
CA THR A 339 -21.20 -29.22 11.34
C THR A 339 -20.68 -30.11 10.22
N ALA A 340 -19.42 -29.98 9.81
CA ALA A 340 -18.83 -30.86 8.78
C ALA A 340 -18.80 -32.33 9.21
N CYS A 341 -18.53 -32.62 10.49
CA CYS A 341 -18.57 -33.97 11.05
C CYS A 341 -19.97 -34.58 10.98
N ALA A 342 -21.02 -33.79 11.25
CA ALA A 342 -22.40 -34.23 11.13
C ALA A 342 -22.80 -34.59 9.69
N MET A 343 -22.09 -34.06 8.69
CA MET A 343 -22.32 -34.35 7.26
C MET A 343 -21.52 -35.55 6.75
N GLY A 344 -20.58 -36.08 7.54
CA GLY A 344 -19.80 -37.26 7.22
C GLY A 344 -18.29 -37.07 7.34
N MET A 345 -17.56 -38.19 7.22
CA MET A 345 -16.11 -38.21 7.42
C MET A 345 -15.34 -37.42 6.35
N MET A 346 -15.76 -37.51 5.08
CA MET A 346 -15.06 -36.83 3.98
C MET A 346 -15.13 -35.29 4.09
N PRO A 347 -16.30 -34.66 4.28
CA PRO A 347 -16.40 -33.22 4.57
C PRO A 347 -15.58 -32.79 5.79
N PHE A 348 -15.63 -33.56 6.88
CA PHE A 348 -14.85 -33.28 8.08
C PHE A 348 -13.34 -33.28 7.83
N LEU A 349 -12.81 -34.32 7.17
CA LEU A 349 -11.39 -34.42 6.85
C LEU A 349 -10.94 -33.29 5.92
N LEU A 350 -11.75 -32.94 4.92
CA LEU A 350 -11.46 -31.85 4.00
C LEU A 350 -11.38 -30.51 4.74
N LEU A 351 -12.38 -30.17 5.57
CA LEU A 351 -12.39 -28.91 6.32
C LEU A 351 -11.28 -28.87 7.37
N THR A 352 -10.95 -30.01 7.99
CA THR A 352 -9.84 -30.14 8.94
C THR A 352 -8.51 -29.88 8.23
N ALA A 353 -8.25 -30.51 7.09
CA ALA A 353 -7.03 -30.31 6.31
C ALA A 353 -6.87 -28.83 5.88
N MET A 354 -7.97 -28.21 5.43
CA MET A 354 -8.01 -26.79 5.07
C MET A 354 -7.70 -25.88 6.25
N SER A 355 -8.30 -26.16 7.41
CA SER A 355 -8.08 -25.39 8.64
C SER A 355 -6.64 -25.53 9.12
N ILE A 356 -6.08 -26.74 9.12
CA ILE A 356 -4.67 -26.99 9.47
C ILE A 356 -3.75 -26.22 8.52
N MET A 357 -3.97 -26.28 7.21
CA MET A 357 -3.17 -25.54 6.23
C MET A 357 -3.21 -24.03 6.48
N GLY A 358 -4.38 -23.48 6.82
CA GLY A 358 -4.54 -22.07 7.20
C GLY A 358 -3.77 -21.70 8.46
N LEU A 359 -3.84 -22.52 9.51
CA LEU A 359 -3.13 -22.30 10.78
C LEU A 359 -1.60 -22.42 10.63
N LEU A 360 -1.14 -23.40 9.84
CA LEU A 360 0.28 -23.65 9.58
C LEU A 360 0.95 -22.56 8.74
N TYR A 361 0.17 -21.72 8.04
CA TYR A 361 0.70 -20.68 7.14
C TYR A 361 1.74 -19.75 7.80
N ASN A 362 1.49 -19.37 9.06
CA ASN A 362 2.36 -18.48 9.82
C ASN A 362 3.30 -19.22 10.80
N MET A 363 3.19 -20.55 10.90
CA MET A 363 4.02 -21.36 11.79
C MET A 363 5.40 -21.64 11.18
N ARG A 364 6.41 -21.79 12.03
CA ARG A 364 7.74 -22.28 11.62
C ARG A 364 7.67 -23.79 11.48
N LEU A 365 7.81 -24.29 10.26
CA LEU A 365 7.71 -25.73 9.98
C LEU A 365 9.03 -26.47 10.22
N LEU A 366 10.18 -25.77 10.19
CA LEU A 366 11.51 -26.37 10.31
C LEU A 366 12.38 -25.61 11.34
N PRO A 367 13.10 -26.32 12.24
CA PRO A 367 14.14 -25.74 13.09
C PRO A 367 15.34 -25.25 12.28
N ASP A 368 16.01 -24.18 12.74
CA ASP A 368 17.14 -23.51 12.07
C ASP A 368 18.36 -24.42 11.74
N ARG A 369 18.37 -25.65 12.26
CA ARG A 369 19.44 -26.65 12.06
C ARG A 369 19.37 -27.36 10.69
N PHE A 370 18.22 -27.38 10.02
CA PHE A 370 18.04 -28.07 8.73
C PHE A 370 18.00 -27.05 7.57
N ARG A 371 19.18 -26.52 7.19
CA ARG A 371 19.37 -25.50 6.12
C ARG A 371 19.26 -26.04 4.68
N LEU A 372 18.37 -26.98 4.40
CA LEU A 372 18.22 -27.56 3.05
C LEU A 372 17.33 -26.72 2.12
N PHE A 373 16.45 -25.87 2.65
CA PHE A 373 15.52 -25.05 1.86
C PHE A 373 15.62 -23.56 2.18
N PRO A 374 15.41 -22.67 1.18
CA PRO A 374 15.50 -21.23 1.35
C PRO A 374 14.32 -20.62 2.15
N TYR A 375 13.25 -21.37 2.41
CA TYR A 375 12.03 -20.90 3.09
C TYR A 375 11.74 -21.75 4.34
N HIS A 376 11.55 -21.09 5.49
CA HIS A 376 11.29 -21.73 6.79
C HIS A 376 9.80 -21.64 7.21
N ARG A 377 9.04 -20.79 6.53
CA ARG A 377 7.60 -20.59 6.72
C ARG A 377 6.91 -20.58 5.36
N ILE A 378 5.65 -21.02 5.32
CA ILE A 378 4.85 -20.96 4.09
C ILE A 378 4.68 -19.50 3.66
N ASN A 379 4.52 -18.57 4.61
CA ASN A 379 4.40 -17.14 4.33
C ASN A 379 5.64 -16.46 3.71
N GLU A 380 6.79 -17.15 3.65
CA GLU A 380 7.99 -16.66 2.96
C GLU A 380 7.98 -17.00 1.46
N ILE A 381 7.13 -17.95 1.05
CA ILE A 381 6.97 -18.35 -0.36
C ILE A 381 6.28 -17.20 -1.11
N PRO A 382 6.88 -16.69 -2.22
CA PRO A 382 6.31 -15.60 -3.01
C PRO A 382 4.91 -15.95 -3.54
N GLY A 383 3.92 -15.09 -3.28
CA GLY A 383 2.53 -15.23 -3.75
C GLY A 383 1.67 -16.24 -2.98
N SER A 384 2.26 -16.96 -2.01
CA SER A 384 1.57 -18.02 -1.26
C SER A 384 0.32 -17.55 -0.52
N LYS A 385 0.36 -16.35 0.09
CA LYS A 385 -0.81 -15.72 0.74
C LYS A 385 -2.04 -15.73 -0.18
N THR A 386 -1.89 -15.15 -1.36
CA THR A 386 -2.98 -14.99 -2.33
C THR A 386 -3.45 -16.35 -2.83
N ILE A 387 -2.53 -17.24 -3.18
CA ILE A 387 -2.85 -18.58 -3.71
C ILE A 387 -3.61 -19.43 -2.68
N LEU A 388 -3.15 -19.46 -1.43
CA LEU A 388 -3.78 -20.27 -0.38
C LEU A 388 -5.17 -19.76 -0.01
N ILE A 389 -5.36 -18.44 0.07
CA ILE A 389 -6.70 -17.86 0.30
C ILE A 389 -7.65 -18.25 -0.84
N VAL A 390 -7.19 -18.14 -2.08
CA VAL A 390 -7.98 -18.43 -3.28
C VAL A 390 -8.37 -19.90 -3.36
N LEU A 391 -7.41 -20.81 -3.15
CA LEU A 391 -7.67 -22.25 -3.13
C LEU A 391 -8.61 -22.62 -1.98
N ALA A 392 -8.42 -22.03 -0.80
CA ALA A 392 -9.25 -22.31 0.35
C ALA A 392 -10.70 -21.92 0.13
N TRP A 393 -10.93 -20.74 -0.43
CA TRP A 393 -12.27 -20.31 -0.81
C TRP A 393 -12.86 -21.22 -1.88
N GLY A 394 -12.14 -21.49 -2.96
CA GLY A 394 -12.61 -22.40 -4.01
C GLY A 394 -13.03 -23.76 -3.45
N ILE A 395 -12.19 -24.37 -2.61
CA ILE A 395 -12.48 -25.67 -2.03
C ILE A 395 -13.74 -25.60 -1.16
N VAL A 396 -13.83 -24.62 -0.26
CA VAL A 396 -14.93 -24.54 0.71
C VAL A 396 -16.26 -24.10 0.07
N THR A 397 -16.23 -23.24 -0.96
CA THR A 397 -17.46 -22.71 -1.57
C THR A 397 -17.97 -23.55 -2.74
N SER A 398 -17.12 -24.31 -3.45
CA SER A 398 -17.55 -25.07 -4.63
C SER A 398 -17.30 -26.57 -4.56
N ILE A 399 -16.12 -27.03 -4.10
CA ILE A 399 -15.78 -28.46 -4.04
C ILE A 399 -16.42 -29.15 -2.84
N PHE A 400 -16.42 -28.50 -1.68
CA PHE A 400 -16.95 -29.04 -0.44
C PHE A 400 -18.44 -29.42 -0.58
N PRO A 401 -19.33 -28.57 -1.11
CA PRO A 401 -20.72 -28.96 -1.34
C PRO A 401 -20.87 -30.15 -2.28
N ALA A 402 -20.08 -30.20 -3.37
CA ALA A 402 -20.15 -31.28 -4.35
C ALA A 402 -19.73 -32.63 -3.76
N LEU A 403 -18.64 -32.64 -2.97
CA LEU A 403 -18.13 -33.83 -2.33
C LEU A 403 -19.06 -34.32 -1.21
N ALA A 404 -19.68 -33.40 -0.48
CA ALA A 404 -20.60 -33.72 0.60
C ALA A 404 -21.93 -34.31 0.11
N GLU A 405 -22.47 -33.80 -1.00
CA GLU A 405 -23.73 -34.29 -1.58
C GLU A 405 -23.54 -35.60 -2.35
N ASN A 406 -22.59 -35.63 -3.29
CA ASN A 406 -22.50 -36.69 -4.30
C ASN A 406 -21.36 -37.69 -4.04
N GLY A 407 -20.51 -37.45 -3.03
CA GLY A 407 -19.30 -38.23 -2.76
C GLY A 407 -18.22 -38.15 -3.86
N THR A 408 -18.50 -37.45 -4.97
CA THR A 408 -17.65 -37.36 -6.16
C THR A 408 -17.65 -35.93 -6.71
N ILE A 409 -16.59 -35.58 -7.45
CA ILE A 409 -16.43 -34.26 -8.05
C ILE A 409 -16.78 -34.36 -9.54
N SER A 410 -17.86 -33.70 -9.96
CA SER A 410 -18.25 -33.65 -11.37
C SER A 410 -17.37 -32.70 -12.19
N PHE A 411 -17.38 -32.84 -13.51
CA PHE A 411 -16.72 -31.87 -14.40
C PHE A 411 -17.26 -30.44 -14.20
N LEU A 412 -18.58 -30.30 -13.99
CA LEU A 412 -19.20 -29.01 -13.69
C LEU A 412 -18.68 -28.41 -12.37
N SER A 413 -18.47 -29.23 -11.34
CA SER A 413 -17.89 -28.80 -10.07
C SER A 413 -16.46 -28.26 -10.23
N ILE A 414 -15.66 -28.85 -11.13
CA ILE A 414 -14.32 -28.36 -11.48
C ILE A 414 -14.42 -27.01 -12.19
N LEU A 415 -15.34 -26.86 -13.13
CA LEU A 415 -15.55 -25.59 -13.84
C LEU A 415 -16.00 -24.46 -12.90
N VAL A 416 -16.96 -24.75 -12.01
CA VAL A 416 -17.42 -23.79 -11.00
C VAL A 416 -16.29 -23.45 -10.02
N PHE A 417 -15.47 -24.43 -9.64
CA PHE A 417 -14.25 -24.17 -8.85
C PHE A 417 -13.31 -23.18 -9.55
N PHE A 418 -13.02 -23.35 -10.84
CA PHE A 418 -12.17 -22.41 -11.59
C PHE A 418 -12.75 -21.00 -11.66
N TRP A 419 -14.08 -20.89 -11.82
CA TRP A 419 -14.75 -19.60 -11.75
C TRP A 419 -14.62 -18.97 -10.35
N THR A 420 -14.93 -19.71 -9.29
CA THR A 420 -14.86 -19.23 -7.91
C THR A 420 -13.44 -18.77 -7.56
N ILE A 421 -12.42 -19.58 -7.86
CA ILE A 421 -11.03 -19.16 -7.59
C ILE A 421 -10.65 -17.92 -8.40
N GLY A 422 -11.17 -17.76 -9.63
CA GLY A 422 -10.93 -16.59 -10.46
C GLY A 422 -11.47 -15.30 -9.83
N ILE A 423 -12.72 -15.28 -9.39
CA ILE A 423 -13.32 -14.10 -8.76
C ILE A 423 -12.75 -13.82 -7.36
N VAL A 424 -12.42 -14.85 -6.58
CA VAL A 424 -11.75 -14.69 -5.28
C VAL A 424 -10.32 -14.19 -5.45
N PHE A 425 -9.63 -14.64 -6.50
CA PHE A 425 -8.32 -14.13 -6.87
C PHE A 425 -8.38 -12.63 -7.18
N VAL A 426 -9.36 -12.20 -7.98
CA VAL A 426 -9.55 -10.78 -8.30
C VAL A 426 -9.73 -9.95 -7.03
N ARG A 427 -10.65 -10.36 -6.14
CA ARG A 427 -10.87 -9.67 -4.86
C ARG A 427 -9.60 -9.64 -4.02
N THR A 428 -8.95 -10.79 -3.83
CA THR A 428 -7.79 -10.90 -2.91
C THR A 428 -6.59 -10.11 -3.43
N ALA A 429 -6.25 -10.25 -4.70
CA ALA A 429 -5.13 -9.52 -5.31
C ALA A 429 -5.41 -8.01 -5.43
N PHE A 430 -6.68 -7.58 -5.55
CA PHE A 430 -7.06 -6.18 -5.43
C PHE A 430 -6.72 -5.61 -4.04
N PHE A 431 -7.09 -6.31 -2.97
CA PHE A 431 -6.73 -5.90 -1.61
C PHE A 431 -5.22 -5.97 -1.35
N ASP A 432 -4.50 -6.92 -1.95
CA ASP A 432 -3.03 -6.96 -1.88
C ASP A 432 -2.39 -5.76 -2.62
N ILE A 433 -3.04 -5.18 -3.65
CA ILE A 433 -2.59 -3.91 -4.26
C ILE A 433 -2.74 -2.76 -3.26
N LEU A 434 -3.88 -2.68 -2.57
CA LEU A 434 -4.12 -1.67 -1.54
C LEU A 434 -3.12 -1.78 -0.38
N ALA A 435 -2.79 -3.00 0.01
CA ALA A 435 -1.88 -3.33 1.12
C ALA A 435 -0.39 -3.39 0.72
N MET A 436 -0.04 -3.07 -0.53
CA MET A 436 1.30 -3.34 -1.07
C MET A 436 2.43 -2.63 -0.28
N GLN A 437 2.19 -1.41 0.22
CA GLN A 437 3.22 -0.67 0.95
C GLN A 437 3.53 -1.31 2.31
N GLY A 438 2.51 -1.62 3.11
CA GLY A 438 2.72 -2.27 4.41
C GLY A 438 3.25 -3.69 4.25
N ASP A 439 2.77 -4.44 3.26
CA ASP A 439 3.26 -5.79 2.96
C ASP A 439 4.75 -5.78 2.60
N ARG A 440 5.20 -4.79 1.81
CA ARG A 440 6.63 -4.60 1.51
C ARG A 440 7.44 -4.24 2.75
N ILE A 441 6.90 -3.40 3.63
CA ILE A 441 7.53 -3.02 4.89
C ILE A 441 7.75 -4.24 5.78
N VAL A 442 6.75 -5.12 5.92
CA VAL A 442 6.88 -6.34 6.75
C VAL A 442 7.64 -7.47 6.06
N GLY A 443 7.94 -7.35 4.76
CA GLY A 443 8.67 -8.34 3.99
C GLY A 443 7.79 -9.45 3.39
N THR A 444 6.47 -9.25 3.36
CA THR A 444 5.55 -10.20 2.71
C THR A 444 5.65 -10.04 1.20
N LYS A 445 5.86 -11.15 0.48
CA LYS A 445 5.99 -11.15 -0.98
C LYS A 445 4.67 -11.51 -1.64
N THR A 446 3.73 -10.58 -1.71
CA THR A 446 2.45 -10.79 -2.43
C THR A 446 2.62 -10.70 -3.95
N ILE A 447 1.64 -11.19 -4.71
CA ILE A 447 1.66 -11.15 -6.18
C ILE A 447 1.88 -9.72 -6.72
N PRO A 448 1.21 -8.67 -6.21
CA PRO A 448 1.48 -7.29 -6.62
C PRO A 448 2.90 -6.80 -6.36
N ILE A 449 3.56 -7.29 -5.31
CA ILE A 449 4.95 -6.94 -4.98
C ILE A 449 5.92 -7.59 -5.96
N ILE A 450 5.67 -8.84 -6.35
CA ILE A 450 6.53 -9.62 -7.24
C ILE A 450 6.39 -9.16 -8.70
N MET A 451 5.16 -9.02 -9.17
CA MET A 451 4.87 -8.69 -10.58
C MET A 451 4.86 -7.17 -10.83
N GLY A 452 4.66 -6.37 -9.79
CA GLY A 452 4.42 -4.94 -9.88
C GLY A 452 2.94 -4.60 -10.13
N GLU A 453 2.51 -3.48 -9.57
CA GLU A 453 1.12 -3.03 -9.57
C GLU A 453 0.47 -3.04 -10.97
N ARG A 454 1.16 -2.49 -11.99
CA ARG A 454 0.61 -2.39 -13.35
C ARG A 454 0.32 -3.76 -13.96
N LYS A 455 1.24 -4.72 -13.83
CA LYS A 455 1.07 -6.08 -14.38
C LYS A 455 -0.04 -6.81 -13.65
N THR A 456 -0.12 -6.67 -12.32
CA THR A 456 -1.21 -7.27 -11.56
C THR A 456 -2.55 -6.67 -11.93
N ARG A 457 -2.67 -5.34 -12.09
CA ARG A 457 -3.92 -4.71 -12.58
C ARG A 457 -4.37 -5.25 -13.94
N ILE A 458 -3.44 -5.52 -14.86
CA ILE A 458 -3.76 -6.15 -16.16
C ILE A 458 -4.27 -7.58 -15.95
N LEU A 459 -3.60 -8.36 -15.12
CA LEU A 459 -4.00 -9.73 -14.79
C LEU A 459 -5.42 -9.77 -14.20
N LEU A 460 -5.78 -8.88 -13.27
CA LEU A 460 -7.14 -8.82 -12.70
C LEU A 460 -8.20 -8.56 -13.78
N LYS A 461 -7.95 -7.62 -14.69
CA LYS A 461 -8.87 -7.34 -15.81
C LYS A 461 -9.03 -8.57 -16.71
N GLN A 462 -7.94 -9.26 -17.03
CA GLN A 462 -7.98 -10.46 -17.86
C GLN A 462 -8.76 -11.60 -17.18
N THR A 463 -8.57 -11.80 -15.87
CA THR A 463 -9.34 -12.79 -15.11
C THR A 463 -10.83 -12.47 -15.10
N LEU A 464 -11.22 -11.19 -14.97
CA LEU A 464 -12.63 -10.78 -15.02
C LEU A 464 -13.25 -10.97 -16.40
N ILE A 465 -12.54 -10.59 -17.47
CA ILE A 465 -12.98 -10.81 -18.85
C ILE A 465 -13.10 -12.31 -19.14
N GLY A 466 -12.12 -13.11 -18.72
CA GLY A 466 -12.17 -14.57 -18.84
C GLY A 466 -13.36 -15.17 -18.08
N SER A 467 -13.63 -14.69 -16.87
CA SER A 467 -14.79 -15.12 -16.07
C SER A 467 -16.13 -14.76 -16.73
N PHE A 468 -16.22 -13.57 -17.34
CA PHE A 468 -17.38 -13.17 -18.14
C PHE A 468 -17.60 -14.11 -19.33
N ILE A 469 -16.56 -14.35 -20.14
CA ILE A 469 -16.64 -15.22 -21.33
C ILE A 469 -17.03 -16.64 -20.90
N PHE A 470 -16.40 -17.16 -19.86
CA PHE A 470 -16.69 -18.49 -19.34
C PHE A 470 -18.16 -18.66 -18.94
N LEU A 471 -18.72 -17.75 -18.14
CA LEU A 471 -20.12 -17.81 -17.73
C LEU A 471 -21.09 -17.58 -18.89
N PHE A 472 -20.76 -16.67 -19.81
CA PHE A 472 -21.59 -16.39 -20.98
C PHE A 472 -21.71 -17.63 -21.88
N LEU A 473 -20.59 -18.31 -22.16
CA LEU A 473 -20.58 -19.55 -22.94
C LEU A 473 -21.32 -20.69 -22.21
N ALA A 474 -21.16 -20.82 -20.89
CA ALA A 474 -21.92 -21.78 -20.10
C ALA A 474 -23.44 -21.52 -20.17
N GLY A 475 -23.83 -20.25 -20.28
CA GLY A 475 -25.22 -19.82 -20.42
C GLY A 475 -25.85 -20.22 -21.74
N LEU A 476 -25.09 -20.11 -22.82
CA LEU A 476 -25.51 -20.55 -24.15
C LEU A 476 -25.69 -22.06 -24.26
N TRP A 477 -24.98 -22.84 -23.44
CA TRP A 477 -24.91 -24.31 -23.53
C TRP A 477 -25.79 -25.05 -22.51
N GLY A 478 -26.57 -24.34 -21.68
CA GLY A 478 -27.65 -24.98 -20.90
C GLY A 478 -27.91 -24.43 -19.51
N SER A 479 -27.03 -23.62 -18.92
CA SER A 479 -27.30 -23.03 -17.59
C SER A 479 -27.76 -21.58 -17.73
N VAL A 480 -29.06 -21.34 -17.97
CA VAL A 480 -29.61 -19.96 -18.10
C VAL A 480 -29.26 -19.10 -16.88
N PHE A 481 -29.17 -19.72 -15.70
CA PHE A 481 -28.72 -19.07 -14.47
C PHE A 481 -27.32 -18.44 -14.58
N SER A 482 -26.40 -19.10 -15.31
CA SER A 482 -25.06 -18.55 -15.49
C SER A 482 -25.07 -17.20 -16.24
N LEU A 483 -26.06 -16.93 -17.09
CA LEU A 483 -26.26 -15.61 -17.70
C LEU A 483 -26.64 -14.53 -16.67
N ALA A 484 -27.36 -14.89 -15.61
CA ALA A 484 -27.66 -13.96 -14.53
C ALA A 484 -26.40 -13.64 -13.69
N ILE A 485 -25.56 -14.64 -13.43
CA ILE A 485 -24.31 -14.46 -12.67
C ILE A 485 -23.24 -13.68 -13.45
N VAL A 486 -23.33 -13.57 -14.79
CA VAL A 486 -22.44 -12.73 -15.62
C VAL A 486 -22.39 -11.26 -15.14
N LEU A 487 -23.42 -10.77 -14.46
CA LEU A 487 -23.42 -9.44 -13.84
C LEU A 487 -22.30 -9.25 -12.81
N CYS A 488 -21.87 -10.31 -12.12
CA CYS A 488 -20.82 -10.24 -11.11
C CYS A 488 -19.47 -9.79 -11.68
N PRO A 489 -18.87 -10.47 -12.69
CA PRO A 489 -17.61 -10.00 -13.27
C PRO A 489 -17.72 -8.62 -13.94
N ILE A 490 -18.89 -8.25 -14.47
CA ILE A 490 -19.13 -6.90 -15.03
C ILE A 490 -19.02 -5.85 -13.92
N LEU A 491 -19.70 -6.04 -12.80
CA LEU A 491 -19.71 -5.08 -11.70
C LEU A 491 -18.36 -5.01 -10.99
N PHE A 492 -17.65 -6.14 -10.86
CA PHE A 492 -16.24 -6.15 -10.47
C PHE A 492 -15.39 -5.29 -11.41
N LEU A 493 -15.56 -5.42 -12.72
CA LEU A 493 -14.80 -4.63 -13.69
C LEU A 493 -15.14 -3.14 -13.58
N MET A 494 -16.43 -2.79 -13.46
CA MET A 494 -16.88 -1.41 -13.30
C MET A 494 -16.27 -0.77 -12.05
N ALA A 495 -16.41 -1.40 -10.88
CA ALA A 495 -15.90 -0.79 -9.66
C ALA A 495 -14.35 -0.81 -9.61
N PHE A 496 -13.68 -1.74 -10.30
CA PHE A 496 -12.23 -1.66 -10.55
C PHE A 496 -11.83 -0.47 -11.44
N LEU A 497 -12.59 -0.19 -12.51
CA LEU A 497 -12.37 0.95 -13.40
C LEU A 497 -12.60 2.28 -12.67
N VAL A 498 -13.68 2.37 -11.88
CA VAL A 498 -13.96 3.51 -10.99
C VAL A 498 -12.80 3.75 -10.02
N TYR A 499 -12.32 2.70 -9.34
CA TYR A 499 -11.19 2.82 -8.41
C TYR A 499 -9.91 3.32 -9.12
N SER A 500 -9.67 2.84 -10.34
CA SER A 500 -8.48 3.15 -11.13
C SER A 500 -8.52 4.53 -11.78
N ASN A 501 -9.69 5.18 -11.85
CA ASN A 501 -9.82 6.52 -12.40
C ASN A 501 -9.37 7.55 -11.35
N LYS A 502 -8.24 8.22 -11.62
CA LYS A 502 -7.65 9.21 -10.70
C LYS A 502 -8.38 10.54 -10.70
N ASP A 503 -9.22 10.80 -11.71
CA ASP A 503 -9.97 12.05 -11.84
C ASP A 503 -11.27 12.04 -11.02
N LEU A 504 -11.69 10.86 -10.54
CA LEU A 504 -12.84 10.74 -9.65
C LEU A 504 -12.48 11.12 -8.22
N GLU A 505 -13.47 11.66 -7.50
CA GLU A 505 -13.36 11.99 -6.09
C GLU A 505 -12.89 10.79 -5.26
N LEU A 506 -12.06 11.06 -4.26
CA LEU A 506 -11.52 10.03 -3.36
C LEU A 506 -12.64 9.23 -2.70
N PHE A 507 -13.73 9.89 -2.31
CA PHE A 507 -14.90 9.23 -1.71
C PHE A 507 -15.51 8.19 -2.64
N VAL A 508 -15.71 8.52 -3.93
CA VAL A 508 -16.25 7.60 -4.95
C VAL A 508 -15.32 6.39 -5.13
N ARG A 509 -14.00 6.64 -5.12
CA ARG A 509 -12.99 5.59 -5.24
C ARG A 509 -12.90 4.71 -3.98
N ILE A 510 -13.10 5.26 -2.79
CA ILE A 510 -13.19 4.47 -1.55
C ILE A 510 -14.48 3.64 -1.55
N TRP A 511 -15.60 4.23 -2.00
CA TRP A 511 -16.85 3.50 -2.16
C TRP A 511 -16.74 2.34 -3.13
N SER A 512 -15.97 2.46 -4.22
CA SER A 512 -15.77 1.33 -5.13
C SER A 512 -14.96 0.17 -4.52
N VAL A 513 -14.17 0.42 -3.46
CA VAL A 513 -13.56 -0.66 -2.65
C VAL A 513 -14.63 -1.44 -1.89
N PHE A 514 -15.63 -0.77 -1.31
CA PHE A 514 -16.77 -1.44 -0.69
C PHE A 514 -17.52 -2.32 -1.71
N TRP A 515 -17.73 -1.80 -2.91
CA TRP A 515 -18.36 -2.56 -4.00
C TRP A 515 -17.55 -3.80 -4.38
N MET A 516 -16.22 -3.79 -4.33
CA MET A 516 -15.42 -5.01 -4.56
C MET A 516 -15.79 -6.14 -3.59
N GLU A 517 -16.06 -5.83 -2.33
CA GLU A 517 -16.47 -6.83 -1.33
C GLU A 517 -17.94 -7.23 -1.49
N ALA A 518 -18.81 -6.27 -1.87
CA ALA A 518 -20.25 -6.51 -2.05
C ALA A 518 -20.58 -7.45 -3.22
N ASN A 519 -19.67 -7.67 -4.17
CA ASN A 519 -19.93 -8.51 -5.33
C ASN A 519 -20.26 -9.96 -4.97
N PHE A 520 -19.68 -10.53 -3.91
CA PHE A 520 -20.05 -11.89 -3.48
C PHE A 520 -21.45 -11.95 -2.88
N VAL A 521 -21.84 -10.91 -2.14
CA VAL A 521 -23.21 -10.78 -1.63
C VAL A 521 -24.20 -10.65 -2.79
N LEU A 522 -23.85 -9.89 -3.81
CA LEU A 522 -24.65 -9.74 -5.02
C LEU A 522 -24.84 -11.07 -5.75
N ALA A 523 -23.79 -11.91 -5.85
CA ALA A 523 -23.92 -13.25 -6.41
C ALA A 523 -25.00 -14.06 -5.67
N GLY A 524 -25.01 -14.01 -4.34
CA GLY A 524 -26.04 -14.65 -3.52
C GLY A 524 -27.44 -14.06 -3.75
N LEU A 525 -27.57 -12.74 -3.87
CA LEU A 525 -28.84 -12.07 -4.15
C LEU A 525 -29.41 -12.44 -5.52
N ILE A 526 -28.58 -12.46 -6.56
CA ILE A 526 -28.96 -12.89 -7.91
C ILE A 526 -29.43 -14.35 -7.87
N THR A 527 -28.72 -15.20 -7.12
CA THR A 527 -29.11 -16.61 -6.91
C THR A 527 -30.45 -16.74 -6.23
N TYR A 528 -30.70 -15.94 -5.19
CA TYR A 528 -31.96 -15.96 -4.45
C TYR A 528 -33.12 -15.55 -5.35
N ILE A 529 -32.99 -14.44 -6.08
CA ILE A 529 -34.01 -13.97 -7.03
C ILE A 529 -34.27 -14.99 -8.13
N TRP A 530 -33.23 -15.70 -8.60
CA TRP A 530 -33.38 -16.72 -9.64
C TRP A 530 -34.15 -17.96 -9.18
N ARG A 531 -34.07 -18.30 -7.89
CA ARG A 531 -34.71 -19.49 -7.32
C ARG A 531 -36.12 -19.23 -6.78
N LEU A 532 -36.52 -17.97 -6.63
CA LEU A 532 -37.92 -17.55 -6.42
C LEU A 532 -38.72 -17.75 -7.70
#